data_AF-A0A3B8PL16-F1
#
_entry.id   AF-A0A3B8PL16-F1
#
_cell.length_a   1.000
_cell.length_b   1.000
_cell.length_c   1.000
_cell.angle_alpha   90.00
_cell.angle_beta   90.00
_cell.angle_gamma   90.00
#
_symmetry.space_group_name_H-M   'P 1'
#
loop_
_entity.id
_entity.type
_entity.pdbx_description
1 polymer ?
#
loop_
_entity_poly.entity_id
_entity_poly.type
_entity_poly.pdbx_seq_one_letter_code
_entity_poly.pdbx_strand_id
1 'polypeptide(L)'
;MNDTRLPFAADNGGISRRRLLQGVAGSALALPLAGAALAAVAKPRPRVAAVYTICTHRSHAHVILENFLGPYLFNGVPTDPGVDIVSIYADQRPGKADMTDAISKAYKLPVFKTINDALCVGGKSLAVDAVLSIGEHGSYPRTELGQVKYPRKRFFDEMVATMKRSGRFVPVFNDKHLSYRWDW
;
A
#
# COMPACT_ATOMS: atom_id res chain seq x y z
N MET A 1 21.07 72.49 -15.14
CA MET A 1 21.61 72.60 -13.77
C MET A 1 20.62 71.86 -12.87
N ASN A 2 20.82 70.72 -12.22
CA ASN A 2 21.87 69.69 -12.04
C ASN A 2 21.06 68.40 -11.80
N ASP A 3 21.31 67.29 -12.50
CA ASP A 3 22.24 66.20 -12.14
C ASP A 3 22.02 65.59 -10.74
N THR A 4 21.49 64.36 -10.71
CA THR A 4 21.84 63.35 -9.70
C THR A 4 21.58 61.95 -10.28
N ARG A 5 22.67 61.19 -10.44
CA ARG A 5 22.72 59.82 -10.96
C ARG A 5 22.46 58.77 -9.86
N LEU A 6 21.67 57.75 -10.22
CA LEU A 6 21.78 56.27 -10.04
C LEU A 6 22.22 55.67 -8.68
N PRO A 7 21.67 54.49 -8.28
CA PRO A 7 22.23 53.22 -8.75
C PRO A 7 21.26 52.04 -8.95
N PHE A 8 21.79 51.00 -9.60
CA PHE A 8 21.29 49.61 -9.74
C PHE A 8 20.30 49.31 -10.86
N ALA A 9 20.84 49.19 -12.07
CA ALA A 9 20.37 48.21 -13.03
C ALA A 9 20.70 46.80 -12.50
N ALA A 10 19.69 45.96 -12.29
CA ALA A 10 19.87 44.54 -12.06
C ALA A 10 20.16 43.86 -13.40
N ASP A 11 21.33 43.24 -13.49
CA ASP A 11 21.77 42.43 -14.62
C ASP A 11 20.94 41.14 -14.69
N ASN A 12 20.09 41.01 -15.72
CA ASN A 12 19.33 39.79 -16.01
C ASN A 12 20.24 38.74 -16.69
N GLY A 13 21.32 38.37 -16.00
CA GLY A 13 22.23 37.29 -16.40
C GLY A 13 21.64 35.91 -16.13
N GLY A 14 20.50 35.60 -16.76
CA GLY A 14 19.85 34.29 -16.67
C GLY A 14 20.79 33.16 -17.10
N ILE A 15 20.83 32.07 -16.33
CA ILE A 15 21.59 30.86 -16.64
C ILE A 15 21.04 30.27 -17.95
N SER A 16 21.78 30.42 -19.04
CA SER A 16 21.45 29.82 -20.34
C SER A 16 22.10 28.45 -20.48
N ARG A 17 21.35 27.50 -21.07
CA ARG A 17 21.79 26.12 -21.39
C ARG A 17 23.15 26.08 -22.12
N ARG A 18 23.49 27.14 -22.86
CA ARG A 18 24.74 27.28 -23.60
C ARG A 18 25.95 27.55 -22.70
N ARG A 19 25.76 28.18 -21.53
CA ARG A 19 26.83 28.50 -20.56
C ARG A 19 27.19 27.31 -19.67
N LEU A 20 26.25 26.39 -19.44
CA LEU A 20 26.48 25.13 -18.72
C LEU A 20 27.38 24.16 -19.51
N LEU A 21 27.25 24.15 -20.84
CA LEU A 21 28.02 23.27 -21.73
C LEU A 21 29.44 23.77 -22.00
N GLN A 22 29.72 25.06 -21.78
CA GLN A 22 31.06 25.64 -21.94
C GLN A 22 31.98 25.40 -20.73
N GLY A 23 31.47 24.87 -19.61
CA GLY A 23 32.25 24.61 -18.40
C GLY A 23 32.96 23.25 -18.34
N VAL A 24 32.84 22.38 -19.36
CA VAL A 24 33.32 20.99 -19.29
C VAL A 24 34.63 20.75 -20.06
N ALA A 25 35.12 21.74 -20.83
CA ALA A 25 36.36 21.59 -21.59
C ALA A 25 37.56 22.15 -20.82
N GLY A 26 38.04 21.44 -19.79
CA GLY A 26 39.26 21.88 -19.12
C GLY A 26 39.61 21.23 -17.79
N SER A 27 39.75 19.91 -17.73
CA SER A 27 40.74 19.24 -16.85
C SER A 27 40.76 17.74 -17.12
N ALA A 28 41.89 17.27 -17.65
CA ALA A 28 42.18 15.87 -17.85
C ALA A 28 43.00 15.32 -16.68
N LEU A 29 42.78 14.04 -16.37
CA LEU A 29 43.66 13.07 -15.68
C LEU A 29 43.72 13.08 -14.14
N ALA A 30 42.87 12.25 -13.51
CA ALA A 30 43.22 11.49 -12.30
C ALA A 30 42.39 10.19 -12.21
N LEU A 31 43.06 9.05 -12.42
CA LEU A 31 42.81 7.65 -12.00
C LEU A 31 41.40 6.98 -12.17
N PRO A 32 41.35 5.75 -12.72
CA PRO A 32 40.13 4.94 -12.78
C PRO A 32 39.94 4.22 -11.44
N LEU A 33 39.22 4.83 -10.49
CA LEU A 33 38.80 4.15 -9.27
C LEU A 33 37.33 3.81 -9.37
N ALA A 34 37.09 2.53 -9.66
CA ALA A 34 36.03 1.69 -9.10
C ALA A 34 34.75 2.44 -8.70
N GLY A 35 33.85 2.59 -9.67
CA GLY A 35 32.50 3.05 -9.45
C GLY A 35 31.53 2.30 -10.36
N ALA A 36 31.66 0.98 -10.45
CA ALA A 36 30.48 0.17 -10.72
C ALA A 36 29.54 0.45 -9.55
N ALA A 37 28.72 1.49 -9.67
CA ALA A 37 27.51 1.60 -8.89
C ALA A 37 26.77 0.31 -9.21
N LEU A 38 26.87 -0.69 -8.34
CA LEU A 38 25.83 -1.68 -8.23
C LEU A 38 24.58 -0.84 -7.97
N ALA A 39 23.81 -0.58 -9.02
CA ALA A 39 22.44 -0.15 -8.85
C ALA A 39 21.86 -1.18 -7.91
N ALA A 40 21.64 -0.79 -6.65
CA ALA A 40 21.03 -1.65 -5.68
C ALA A 40 19.72 -2.08 -6.33
N VAL A 41 19.63 -3.36 -6.71
CA VAL A 41 18.40 -3.92 -7.28
C VAL A 41 17.35 -3.61 -6.24
N ALA A 42 16.44 -2.68 -6.57
CA ALA A 42 15.39 -2.28 -5.67
C ALA A 42 14.68 -3.56 -5.24
N LYS A 43 14.71 -3.86 -3.93
CA LYS A 43 14.02 -5.05 -3.43
C LYS A 43 12.56 -4.97 -3.89
N PRO A 44 12.00 -6.05 -4.46
CA PRO A 44 10.60 -6.05 -4.85
C PRO A 44 9.76 -5.69 -3.63
N ARG A 45 8.75 -4.83 -3.85
CA ARG A 45 7.82 -4.43 -2.80
C ARG A 45 7.04 -5.66 -2.32
N PRO A 46 6.90 -5.89 -1.00
CA PRO A 46 6.09 -6.98 -0.49
C PRO A 46 4.66 -6.91 -1.02
N ARG A 47 4.16 -8.04 -1.49
CA ARG A 47 2.80 -8.17 -2.04
C ARG A 47 1.82 -8.50 -0.92
N VAL A 48 0.72 -7.77 -0.80
CA VAL A 48 -0.23 -7.89 0.31
C VAL A 48 -1.62 -8.21 -0.19
N ALA A 49 -2.26 -9.23 0.38
CA ALA A 49 -3.68 -9.48 0.18
C ALA A 49 -4.50 -8.65 1.19
N ALA A 50 -5.51 -7.91 0.71
CA ALA A 50 -6.49 -7.26 1.57
C ALA A 50 -7.70 -8.18 1.78
N VAL A 51 -8.01 -8.52 3.02
CA VAL A 51 -9.13 -9.41 3.39
C VAL A 51 -9.99 -8.67 4.38
N TYR A 52 -11.26 -8.40 4.04
CA TYR A 52 -12.14 -7.64 4.93
C TYR A 52 -13.60 -8.10 4.90
N THR A 53 -14.34 -7.73 5.94
CA THR A 53 -15.77 -8.01 6.06
C THR A 53 -16.58 -7.16 5.08
N ILE A 54 -16.49 -5.83 5.17
CA ILE A 54 -17.12 -4.87 4.24
C ILE A 54 -16.25 -3.65 4.00
N CYS A 55 -16.39 -3.02 2.84
CA CYS A 55 -15.77 -1.72 2.55
C CYS A 55 -16.84 -0.71 2.12
N THR A 56 -17.18 0.20 3.02
CA THR A 56 -18.05 1.37 2.76
C THR A 56 -17.30 2.63 3.17
N HIS A 57 -17.76 3.80 2.76
CA HIS A 57 -17.10 5.06 3.13
C HIS A 57 -16.96 5.17 4.66
N ARG A 58 -15.73 5.36 5.12
CA ARG A 58 -15.33 5.41 6.55
C ARG A 58 -15.60 4.14 7.36
N SER A 59 -15.81 2.98 6.72
CA SER A 59 -15.71 1.71 7.43
C SER A 59 -14.26 1.48 7.88
N HIS A 60 -14.06 0.62 8.88
CA HIS A 60 -12.73 0.18 9.29
C HIS A 60 -11.85 -0.28 8.12
N ALA A 61 -12.42 -1.06 7.18
CA ALA A 61 -11.68 -1.48 5.99
C ALA A 61 -11.25 -0.28 5.14
N HIS A 62 -12.12 0.71 4.93
CA HIS A 62 -11.81 1.91 4.15
C HIS A 62 -10.66 2.70 4.77
N VAL A 63 -10.76 3.07 6.05
CA VAL A 63 -9.79 3.96 6.72
C VAL A 63 -8.42 3.31 6.91
N ILE A 64 -8.34 1.98 6.98
CA ILE A 64 -7.06 1.28 7.05
C ILE A 64 -6.50 1.09 5.63
N LEU A 65 -7.30 0.54 4.71
CA LEU A 65 -6.84 0.16 3.36
C LEU A 65 -6.36 1.36 2.55
N GLU A 66 -6.97 2.54 2.70
CA GLU A 66 -6.59 3.74 1.93
C GLU A 66 -5.11 4.11 2.09
N ASN A 67 -4.50 3.84 3.25
CA ASN A 67 -3.08 4.10 3.51
C ASN A 67 -2.13 3.11 2.79
N PHE A 68 -2.66 2.02 2.21
CA PHE A 68 -1.90 1.01 1.47
C PHE A 68 -2.10 1.09 -0.05
N LEU A 69 -3.07 1.89 -0.52
CA LEU A 69 -3.39 2.01 -1.94
C LEU A 69 -2.53 3.06 -2.66
N GLY A 70 -1.80 3.89 -1.92
CA GLY A 70 -0.85 4.87 -2.46
C GLY A 70 -0.15 5.66 -1.35
N PRO A 71 0.66 6.68 -1.71
CA PRO A 71 1.26 7.57 -0.74
C PRO A 71 0.20 8.31 0.08
N TYR A 72 0.42 8.41 1.39
CA TYR A 72 -0.45 9.11 2.34
C TYR A 72 0.34 10.16 3.13
N LEU A 73 -0.34 11.05 3.86
CA LEU A 73 0.33 12.00 4.74
C LEU A 73 0.40 11.42 6.16
N PHE A 74 1.61 11.17 6.65
CA PHE A 74 1.86 10.85 8.05
C PHE A 74 2.45 12.07 8.74
N ASN A 75 1.73 12.67 9.68
CA ASN A 75 2.13 13.92 10.35
C ASN A 75 2.55 15.03 9.36
N GLY A 76 1.81 15.17 8.26
CA GLY A 76 2.08 16.16 7.21
C GLY A 76 3.21 15.79 6.24
N VAL A 77 3.83 14.62 6.39
CA VAL A 77 4.91 14.13 5.52
C VAL A 77 4.36 13.08 4.53
N PRO A 78 4.54 13.27 3.20
CA PRO A 78 4.25 12.23 2.21
C PRO A 78 5.02 10.95 2.54
N THR A 79 4.29 9.88 2.75
CA THR A 79 4.79 8.59 3.23
C THR A 79 4.30 7.49 2.29
N ASP A 80 5.24 6.67 1.82
CA ASP A 80 4.94 5.44 1.08
C ASP A 80 4.81 4.29 2.08
N PRO A 81 3.71 3.50 2.06
CA PRO A 81 3.55 2.34 2.94
C PRO A 81 4.59 1.22 2.71
N GLY A 82 5.34 1.27 1.60
CA GLY A 82 6.43 0.34 1.30
C GLY A 82 5.99 -1.04 0.83
N VAL A 83 4.69 -1.23 0.55
CA VAL A 83 4.08 -2.50 0.11
C VAL A 83 3.05 -2.26 -1.00
N ASP A 84 2.67 -3.32 -1.72
CA ASP A 84 1.63 -3.26 -2.75
C ASP A 84 0.45 -4.16 -2.37
N ILE A 85 -0.77 -3.61 -2.36
CA ILE A 85 -1.97 -4.46 -2.37
C ILE A 85 -2.07 -5.12 -3.74
N VAL A 86 -2.25 -6.44 -3.79
CA VAL A 86 -2.29 -7.20 -5.06
C VAL A 86 -3.57 -7.98 -5.29
N SER A 87 -4.41 -8.12 -4.26
CA SER A 87 -5.66 -8.84 -4.33
C SER A 87 -6.60 -8.43 -3.19
N ILE A 88 -7.89 -8.62 -3.43
CA ILE A 88 -8.94 -8.30 -2.46
C ILE A 88 -9.84 -9.52 -2.25
N TYR A 89 -10.21 -9.76 -1.00
CA TYR A 89 -11.41 -10.51 -0.63
C TYR A 89 -12.33 -9.60 0.20
N ALA A 90 -13.60 -9.57 -0.16
CA ALA A 90 -14.67 -8.86 0.54
C ALA A 90 -15.79 -9.84 0.91
N ASP A 91 -16.03 -10.05 2.21
CA ASP A 91 -16.99 -11.05 2.68
C ASP A 91 -18.45 -10.67 2.37
N GLN A 92 -18.81 -9.39 2.55
CA GLN A 92 -20.14 -8.88 2.21
C GLN A 92 -20.04 -7.65 1.29
N ARG A 93 -21.03 -7.52 0.42
CA ARG A 93 -21.13 -6.48 -0.61
C ARG A 93 -22.40 -5.63 -0.37
N PRO A 94 -22.37 -4.53 0.41
CA PRO A 94 -23.57 -3.80 0.85
C PRO A 94 -24.19 -2.89 -0.24
N GLY A 95 -24.35 -3.42 -1.46
CA GLY A 95 -25.01 -2.74 -2.57
C GLY A 95 -24.38 -1.40 -2.92
N LYS A 96 -25.19 -0.33 -2.97
CA LYS A 96 -24.74 1.00 -3.40
C LYS A 96 -23.69 1.66 -2.50
N ALA A 97 -23.58 1.24 -1.24
CA ALA A 97 -22.60 1.80 -0.30
C ALA A 97 -21.21 1.16 -0.42
N ASP A 98 -21.11 0.08 -1.19
CA ASP A 98 -19.90 -0.70 -1.37
C ASP A 98 -18.86 0.03 -2.23
N MET A 99 -17.63 0.14 -1.72
CA MET A 99 -16.54 0.84 -2.40
C MET A 99 -15.57 -0.09 -3.13
N THR A 100 -15.66 -1.40 -2.94
CA THR A 100 -14.62 -2.32 -3.44
C THR A 100 -14.55 -2.36 -4.96
N ASP A 101 -15.66 -2.23 -5.69
CA ASP A 101 -15.62 -2.23 -7.16
C ASP A 101 -14.94 -0.96 -7.69
N ALA A 102 -15.19 0.18 -7.02
CA ALA A 102 -14.52 1.45 -7.33
C ALA A 102 -13.02 1.36 -7.02
N ILE A 103 -12.65 0.78 -5.87
CA ILE A 103 -11.24 0.54 -5.48
C ILE A 103 -10.58 -0.42 -6.48
N SER A 104 -11.21 -1.55 -6.77
CA SER A 104 -10.73 -2.56 -7.73
C SER A 104 -10.44 -1.93 -9.09
N LYS A 105 -11.36 -1.11 -9.61
CA LYS A 105 -11.19 -0.42 -10.88
C LYS A 105 -10.07 0.62 -10.83
N ALA A 106 -10.01 1.45 -9.78
CA ALA A 106 -9.03 2.53 -9.65
C ALA A 106 -7.60 1.99 -9.55
N TYR A 107 -7.40 0.91 -8.78
CA TYR A 107 -6.09 0.35 -8.48
C TYR A 107 -5.77 -0.93 -9.25
N LYS A 108 -6.64 -1.34 -10.18
CA LYS A 108 -6.51 -2.57 -10.99
C LYS A 108 -6.31 -3.83 -10.14
N LEU A 109 -7.06 -3.93 -9.04
CA LEU A 109 -6.95 -5.03 -8.08
C LEU A 109 -8.00 -6.11 -8.36
N PRO A 110 -7.61 -7.37 -8.52
CA PRO A 110 -8.58 -8.47 -8.63
C PRO A 110 -9.32 -8.68 -7.30
N VAL A 111 -10.64 -8.88 -7.39
CA VAL A 111 -11.49 -9.23 -6.25
C VAL A 111 -11.87 -10.70 -6.36
N PHE A 112 -11.53 -11.48 -5.34
CA PHE A 112 -11.75 -12.92 -5.31
C PHE A 112 -12.91 -13.30 -4.38
N LYS A 113 -13.53 -14.44 -4.67
CA LYS A 113 -14.67 -14.98 -3.92
C LYS A 113 -14.27 -15.73 -2.65
N THR A 114 -13.00 -16.12 -2.53
CA THR A 114 -12.48 -16.86 -1.38
C THR A 114 -11.18 -16.23 -0.89
N ILE A 115 -10.90 -16.37 0.41
CA ILE A 115 -9.63 -15.94 1.01
C ILE A 115 -8.46 -16.69 0.36
N ASN A 116 -8.65 -17.98 0.09
CA ASN A 116 -7.68 -18.80 -0.64
C ASN A 116 -7.25 -18.15 -1.96
N ASP A 117 -8.21 -17.81 -2.81
CA ASP A 117 -7.91 -17.30 -4.15
C ASP A 117 -7.30 -15.90 -4.10
N ALA A 118 -7.68 -15.09 -3.10
CA ALA A 118 -7.02 -13.81 -2.84
C ALA A 118 -5.55 -13.99 -2.44
N LEU A 119 -5.26 -14.91 -1.52
CA LEU A 119 -3.89 -15.21 -1.08
C LEU A 119 -3.04 -15.88 -2.17
N CYS A 120 -3.66 -16.64 -3.06
CA CYS A 120 -3.00 -17.27 -4.21
C CYS A 120 -2.99 -16.39 -5.47
N VAL A 121 -3.68 -15.24 -5.45
CA VAL A 121 -3.88 -14.34 -6.59
C VAL A 121 -4.37 -15.11 -7.83
N GLY A 122 -5.35 -15.99 -7.64
CA GLY A 122 -5.91 -16.87 -8.68
C GLY A 122 -5.07 -18.09 -9.06
N GLY A 123 -3.88 -18.26 -8.46
CA GLY A 123 -3.02 -19.41 -8.64
C GLY A 123 -3.32 -20.60 -7.70
N LYS A 124 -2.43 -21.60 -7.69
CA LYS A 124 -2.57 -22.81 -6.86
C LYS A 124 -1.88 -22.72 -5.49
N SER A 125 -0.90 -21.83 -5.35
CA SER A 125 -0.05 -21.68 -4.16
C SER A 125 -0.02 -20.23 -3.68
N LEU A 126 0.32 -20.02 -2.41
CA LEU A 126 0.41 -18.71 -1.76
C LEU A 126 1.34 -17.76 -2.54
N ALA A 127 0.79 -16.66 -3.05
CA ALA A 127 1.47 -15.72 -3.95
C ALA A 127 1.66 -14.32 -3.34
N VAL A 128 1.29 -14.12 -2.07
CA VAL A 128 1.46 -12.87 -1.32
C VAL A 128 2.49 -13.01 -0.21
N ASP A 129 3.08 -11.91 0.24
CA ASP A 129 4.11 -11.83 1.27
C ASP A 129 3.57 -11.39 2.64
N ALA A 130 2.34 -10.87 2.69
CA ALA A 130 1.61 -10.59 3.92
C ALA A 130 0.09 -10.56 3.68
N VAL A 131 -0.68 -10.55 4.77
CA VAL A 131 -2.13 -10.38 4.72
C VAL A 131 -2.57 -9.23 5.63
N LEU A 132 -3.36 -8.31 5.08
CA LEU A 132 -4.06 -7.24 5.80
C LEU A 132 -5.51 -7.70 6.07
N SER A 133 -5.77 -8.23 7.28
CA SER A 133 -7.07 -8.77 7.69
C SER A 133 -7.85 -7.76 8.54
N ILE A 134 -8.99 -7.28 8.03
CA ILE A 134 -9.81 -6.25 8.68
C ILE A 134 -11.24 -6.74 8.89
N GLY A 135 -11.55 -7.15 10.12
CA GLY A 135 -12.81 -7.79 10.46
C GLY A 135 -13.74 -6.97 11.35
N GLU A 136 -14.28 -5.88 10.82
CA GLU A 136 -15.17 -4.95 11.54
C GLU A 136 -16.26 -4.38 10.61
N HIS A 137 -17.44 -4.11 11.17
CA HIS A 137 -18.70 -3.82 10.45
C HIS A 137 -19.19 -4.99 9.57
N GLY A 138 -20.38 -4.79 9.00
CA GLY A 138 -21.14 -5.82 8.29
C GLY A 138 -22.31 -6.33 9.11
N SER A 139 -23.13 -7.18 8.50
CA SER A 139 -24.26 -7.83 9.15
C SER A 139 -23.83 -9.22 9.63
N TYR A 140 -23.56 -9.35 10.93
CA TYR A 140 -23.22 -10.63 11.56
C TYR A 140 -24.12 -10.88 12.78
N PRO A 141 -24.38 -12.13 13.15
CA PRO A 141 -25.16 -12.45 14.34
C PRO A 141 -24.52 -11.89 15.62
N ARG A 142 -25.30 -11.79 16.69
CA ARG A 142 -24.81 -11.36 18.01
C ARG A 142 -24.80 -12.52 19.01
N THR A 143 -23.96 -12.42 20.03
CA THR A 143 -24.03 -13.26 21.24
C THR A 143 -25.16 -12.78 22.14
N GLU A 144 -25.49 -13.57 23.17
CA GLU A 144 -26.45 -13.17 24.22
C GLU A 144 -26.01 -11.90 24.97
N LEU A 145 -24.69 -11.67 25.07
CA LEU A 145 -24.08 -10.47 25.63
C LEU A 145 -24.09 -9.27 24.64
N GLY A 146 -24.70 -9.42 23.47
CA GLY A 146 -24.81 -8.38 22.46
C GLY A 146 -23.55 -8.15 21.60
N GLN A 147 -22.49 -8.93 21.79
CA GLN A 147 -21.26 -8.81 20.99
C GLN A 147 -21.51 -9.32 19.57
N VAL A 148 -21.04 -8.57 18.56
CA VAL A 148 -21.13 -9.01 17.17
C VAL A 148 -20.15 -10.15 16.90
N LYS A 149 -20.63 -11.25 16.31
CA LYS A 149 -19.85 -12.44 15.96
C LYS A 149 -19.06 -12.20 14.66
N TYR A 150 -18.15 -11.23 14.69
CA TYR A 150 -17.30 -10.93 13.55
C TYR A 150 -16.43 -12.16 13.17
N PRO A 151 -16.21 -12.42 11.87
CA PRO A 151 -15.62 -13.66 11.38
C PRO A 151 -14.08 -13.68 11.45
N ARG A 152 -13.46 -12.93 12.37
CA ARG A 152 -11.99 -12.76 12.43
C ARG A 152 -11.24 -14.09 12.61
N LYS A 153 -11.76 -14.99 13.44
CA LYS A 153 -11.22 -16.35 13.58
C LYS A 153 -11.37 -17.18 12.29
N ARG A 154 -12.52 -17.12 11.62
CA ARG A 154 -12.74 -17.81 10.33
C ARG A 154 -11.74 -17.30 9.28
N PHE A 155 -11.57 -15.98 9.17
CA PHE A 155 -10.60 -15.38 8.27
C PHE A 155 -9.19 -15.91 8.56
N PHE A 156 -8.77 -15.87 9.82
CA PHE A 156 -7.46 -16.37 10.24
C PHE A 156 -7.27 -17.86 9.92
N ASP A 157 -8.27 -18.70 10.19
CA ASP A 157 -8.21 -20.14 9.92
C ASP A 157 -8.11 -20.43 8.41
N GLU A 158 -8.87 -19.74 7.57
CA GLU A 158 -8.80 -19.87 6.11
C GLU A 158 -7.44 -19.41 5.55
N MET A 159 -6.87 -18.34 6.11
CA MET A 159 -5.51 -17.90 5.77
C MET A 159 -4.47 -18.96 6.14
N VAL A 160 -4.52 -19.47 7.37
CA VAL A 160 -3.59 -20.51 7.86
C VAL A 160 -3.75 -21.81 7.08
N ALA A 161 -4.97 -22.20 6.69
CA ALA A 161 -5.21 -23.36 5.85
C ALA A 161 -4.53 -23.21 4.48
N THR A 162 -4.60 -22.01 3.88
CA THR A 162 -3.92 -21.68 2.62
C THR A 162 -2.40 -21.73 2.75
N MET A 163 -1.85 -21.19 3.84
CA MET A 163 -0.42 -21.22 4.16
C MET A 163 0.10 -22.64 4.36
N LYS A 164 -0.61 -23.46 5.16
CA LYS A 164 -0.31 -24.88 5.38
C LYS A 164 -0.25 -25.67 4.09
N ARG A 165 -1.28 -25.54 3.24
CA ARG A 165 -1.33 -26.20 1.93
C ARG A 165 -0.17 -25.78 1.03
N SER A 166 0.24 -24.52 1.11
CA SER A 166 1.34 -23.97 0.31
C SER A 166 2.74 -24.23 0.88
N GLY A 167 2.84 -24.80 2.10
CA GLY A 167 4.12 -24.99 2.79
C GLY A 167 4.85 -23.69 3.14
N ARG A 168 4.17 -22.54 3.13
CA ARG A 168 4.76 -21.22 3.37
C ARG A 168 3.85 -20.37 4.24
N PHE A 169 4.43 -19.75 5.25
CA PHE A 169 3.74 -18.82 6.15
C PHE A 169 4.20 -17.40 5.92
N VAL A 170 3.28 -16.45 6.07
CA VAL A 170 3.52 -15.02 5.93
C VAL A 170 2.90 -14.26 7.10
N PRO A 171 3.42 -13.08 7.46
CA PRO A 171 2.83 -12.26 8.50
C PRO A 171 1.38 -11.89 8.18
N VAL A 172 0.54 -11.88 9.22
CA VAL A 172 -0.86 -11.46 9.15
C VAL A 172 -1.06 -10.30 10.12
N PHE A 173 -1.47 -9.15 9.59
CA PHE A 173 -2.07 -8.11 10.41
C PHE A 173 -3.54 -8.47 10.64
N ASN A 174 -3.96 -8.57 11.90
CA ASN A 174 -5.34 -8.83 12.29
C ASN A 174 -5.91 -7.62 13.02
N ASP A 175 -6.88 -6.94 12.43
CA ASP A 175 -7.58 -5.83 13.09
C ASP A 175 -8.37 -6.33 14.31
N LYS A 176 -8.14 -5.68 15.46
CA LYS A 176 -8.74 -5.97 16.76
C LYS A 176 -8.43 -7.39 17.30
N HIS A 177 -9.28 -7.87 18.20
CA HIS A 177 -9.16 -9.21 18.81
C HIS A 177 -9.33 -10.34 17.77
N LEU A 178 -8.82 -11.54 18.03
CA LEU A 178 -8.94 -12.66 17.08
C LEU A 178 -10.38 -13.19 16.99
N SER A 179 -11.12 -13.16 18.09
CA SER A 179 -12.39 -13.87 18.21
C SER A 179 -13.28 -13.30 19.31
N TYR A 180 -14.60 -13.40 19.12
CA TYR A 180 -15.60 -13.07 20.15
C TYR A 180 -15.72 -14.14 21.27
N ARG A 181 -15.13 -15.32 21.08
CA ARG A 181 -15.10 -16.44 22.05
C ARG A 181 -13.72 -17.09 22.17
N TRP A 182 -13.49 -17.89 23.20
CA TRP A 182 -12.20 -18.51 23.52
C TRP A 182 -12.12 -20.00 23.14
N ASP A 183 -13.25 -20.70 23.16
CA ASP A 183 -13.40 -22.11 22.80
C ASP A 183 -13.48 -22.27 21.26
N TRP A 184 -12.50 -22.95 20.67
CA TRP A 184 -12.39 -23.20 19.22
C TRP A 184 -11.96 -24.63 18.93
#